data_AF-A0A7M2X234-F1
#
_entry.id   AF-A0A7M2X234-F1
#
_cell.length_a   1.000
_cell.length_b   1.000
_cell.length_c   1.000
_cell.angle_alpha   90.00
_cell.angle_beta   90.00
_cell.angle_gamma   90.00
#
_symmetry.space_group_name_H-M   'P 1'
#
loop_
_entity.id
_entity.type
_entity.pdbx_description
1 polymer ?
#
loop_
_entity_poly.entity_id
_entity_poly.type
_entity_poly.pdbx_seq_one_letter_code
_entity_poly.pdbx_strand_id
1 'polypeptide(L)' 'MIKVKSRGNETVEQMIRRFKKACEKEGLTKDIKRVAYYEKPSEKRRRRSRSKPRLMGMGGPSSGGGGGGGGGQMR' A
#
# COMPACT_ATOMS: atom_id res chain seq x y z
N MET A 1 7.91 5.05 -13.51
CA MET A 1 7.18 5.96 -14.43
C MET A 1 6.31 5.12 -15.34
N ILE A 2 5.00 5.32 -15.31
CA ILE A 2 4.03 4.48 -16.03
C ILE A 2 4.13 4.79 -17.52
N LYS A 3 4.48 3.79 -18.35
CA LYS A 3 4.53 3.90 -19.81
C LYS A 3 3.68 2.80 -20.42
N VAL A 4 2.60 3.18 -21.08
CA VAL A 4 1.73 2.26 -21.84
C VAL A 4 1.95 2.56 -23.32
N LYS A 5 2.39 1.55 -24.07
CA LYS A 5 2.49 1.62 -25.53
C LYS A 5 1.28 0.92 -26.16
N SER A 6 0.77 1.48 -27.25
CA SER A 6 -0.21 0.81 -28.09
C SER A 6 0.40 -0.47 -28.66
N ARG A 7 -0.39 -1.55 -28.68
CA ARG A 7 -0.11 -2.72 -29.51
C ARG A 7 -1.05 -2.63 -30.70
N GLY A 8 -0.59 -3.03 -31.90
CA GLY A 8 -1.32 -2.85 -33.16
C GLY A 8 -2.70 -3.52 -33.23
N ASN A 9 -3.06 -4.33 -32.22
CA ASN A 9 -4.19 -5.23 -32.21
C ASN A 9 -5.21 -4.86 -31.11
N GLU A 10 -5.12 -3.66 -30.53
CA GLU A 10 -5.91 -3.30 -29.37
C GLU A 10 -6.83 -2.11 -29.63
N THR A 11 -8.03 -2.16 -29.06
CA THR A 11 -8.96 -1.02 -29.08
C THR A 11 -8.58 0.01 -28.02
N VAL A 12 -9.02 1.26 -28.22
CA VAL A 12 -8.75 2.38 -27.29
C VAL A 12 -9.20 2.05 -25.87
N GLU A 13 -10.33 1.36 -25.70
CA GLU A 13 -10.85 0.94 -24.40
C GLU A 13 -9.92 -0.04 -23.68
N GLN A 14 -9.32 -0.99 -24.41
CA GLN A 14 -8.37 -1.94 -23.85
C GLN A 14 -7.10 -1.24 -23.38
N MET A 15 -6.64 -0.23 -24.11
CA MET A 15 -5.51 0.61 -23.71
C MET A 15 -5.81 1.37 -22.40
N ILE A 16 -7.00 1.98 -22.28
CA ILE A 16 -7.44 2.69 -21.06
C ILE A 16 -7.49 1.74 -19.86
N ARG A 17 -8.00 0.52 -20.05
CA ARG A 17 -8.04 -0.50 -18.98
C ARG A 17 -6.63 -0.88 -18.50
N ARG A 18 -5.68 -1.07 -19.42
CA ARG A 18 -4.28 -1.36 -19.06
C ARG A 18 -3.59 -0.19 -18.38
N PHE A 19 -3.88 1.04 -18.80
CA PHE A 19 -3.39 2.24 -18.14
C PHE A 19 -3.90 2.36 -16.71
N LYS A 20 -5.21 2.17 -16.48
CA LYS A 20 -5.79 2.16 -15.12
C LYS A 20 -5.14 1.10 -14.24
N LYS A 21 -4.98 -0.13 -14.75
CA LYS A 21 -4.28 -1.21 -14.03
C LYS A 21 -2.81 -0.87 -13.73
N ALA A 22 -2.11 -0.22 -14.64
CA ALA A 22 -0.72 0.21 -14.42
C ALA A 22 -0.63 1.29 -13.31
N CYS A 23 -1.55 2.25 -13.30
CA CYS A 23 -1.66 3.26 -12.23
C CYS A 23 -1.96 2.64 -10.86
N GLU A 24 -2.84 1.63 -10.82
CA GLU A 24 -3.17 0.90 -9.59
C GLU A 24 -1.99 0.05 -9.09
N LYS A 25 -1.29 -0.65 -10.00
CA LYS A 25 -0.15 -1.50 -9.69
C LYS A 25 1.03 -0.71 -9.11
N GLU A 26 1.35 0.44 -9.69
CA GLU A 26 2.40 1.33 -9.19
C GLU A 26 1.99 2.03 -7.88
N GLY A 27 0.74 1.89 -7.43
CA GLY A 27 0.27 2.51 -6.21
C GLY A 27 0.25 4.04 -6.26
N LEU A 28 0.28 4.63 -7.46
CA LEU A 28 0.37 6.08 -7.68
C LEU A 28 -0.70 6.83 -6.87
N THR A 29 -1.93 6.35 -6.89
CA THR A 29 -3.05 6.94 -6.13
C THR A 29 -2.85 6.87 -4.61
N LYS A 30 -2.24 5.79 -4.11
CA LYS A 30 -1.91 5.64 -2.68
C LYS A 30 -0.77 6.56 -2.28
N ASP A 31 0.20 6.74 -3.17
CA ASP A 31 1.36 7.59 -2.96
C ASP A 31 0.96 9.06 -2.93
N ILE A 32 0.13 9.50 -3.87
CA ILE A 32 -0.49 10.84 -3.87
C ILE A 32 -1.21 11.11 -2.55
N LYS A 33 -2.08 10.19 -2.11
CA LYS A 33 -2.78 10.33 -0.83
C LYS A 33 -1.84 10.37 0.38
N ARG A 34 -0.68 9.71 0.30
CA ARG A 34 0.31 9.67 1.39
C ARG A 34 1.12 10.96 1.49
N VAL A 35 1.39 11.63 0.37
CA VAL A 35 2.18 12.87 0.32
C VAL A 35 1.32 14.13 0.29
N ALA A 36 0.00 14.00 0.11
CA ALA A 36 -0.93 15.13 0.07
C ALA A 36 -0.95 15.97 1.36
N TYR A 37 -0.56 15.39 2.49
CA TYR A 37 -0.44 16.09 3.76
C TYR A 37 0.93 15.84 4.38
N TYR A 38 1.43 16.82 5.15
CA TYR A 38 2.66 16.66 5.90
C TYR A 38 2.46 15.59 6.98
N GLU A 39 3.17 14.47 6.84
CA GLU A 39 3.26 13.43 7.87
C GLU A 39 4.55 13.62 8.66
N LYS A 40 4.43 13.77 9.99
CA LYS A 40 5.58 13.88 10.89
C LYS A 40 6.50 12.64 10.72
N PRO A 41 7.84 12.79 10.71
CA PRO A 41 8.77 11.68 10.48
C PRO A 41 8.57 10.47 11.40
N SER A 42 8.13 10.69 12.65
CA SER A 42 7.79 9.64 13.61
C SER A 42 6.60 8.80 13.18
N GLU A 43 5.55 9.44 12.66
CA GLU A 43 4.34 8.78 12.14
C GLU A 43 4.66 7.94 10.91
N LYS A 44 5.48 8.49 10.00
CA LYS A 44 5.96 7.78 8.81
C LYS A 44 6.71 6.50 9.16
N ARG A 45 7.56 6.53 10.21
CA ARG A 45 8.30 5.35 10.70
C ARG A 45 7.36 4.32 11.32
N ARG A 46 6.40 4.75 12.15
CA ARG A 46 5.38 3.89 12.78
C ARG A 46 4.44 3.24 11.78
N ARG A 47 4.05 3.95 10.72
CA ARG A 47 3.23 3.42 9.63
C ARG A 47 3.99 2.36 8.83
N ARG A 48 5.27 2.59 8.55
CA ARG A 48 6.13 1.62 7.84
C ARG A 48 6.33 0.33 8.63
N SER A 49 6.46 0.38 9.96
CA SER A 49 6.61 -0.84 10.77
C SER A 49 5.31 -1.68 10.82
N ARG A 50 4.13 -1.03 10.81
CA ARG A 50 2.82 -1.71 10.76
C ARG A 50 2.44 -2.21 9.37
N SER A 51 2.87 -1.52 8.32
CA SER A 51 2.54 -1.85 6.93
C SER A 51 3.43 -2.94 6.32
N LYS A 52 4.45 -3.44 7.05
CA LYS A 52 5.16 -4.64 6.62
C LYS A 52 4.13 -5.78 6.62
N PRO A 53 3.78 -6.36 5.45
CA PRO A 53 2.93 -7.53 5.45
C PRO A 53 3.64 -8.57 6.32
N ARG A 54 2.95 -9.05 7.37
CA ARG A 54 3.39 -10.27 8.03
C ARG A 54 3.51 -11.29 6.91
N LEU A 55 4.71 -11.82 6.71
CA LEU A 55 4.97 -12.87 5.74
C LEU A 55 4.11 -14.07 6.17
N MET A 56 2.86 -14.11 5.69
CA MET A 56 1.92 -15.17 5.99
C MET A 56 2.20 -16.28 4.98
N GLY A 57 3.31 -16.98 5.21
CA GLY A 57 3.56 -18.31 4.67
C GLY A 57 2.79 -19.32 5.53
N MET A 58 1.98 -20.13 4.87
CA MET A 58 1.14 -21.18 5.45
C MET A 58 1.96 -22.18 6.30
N GLY A 59 1.50 -22.50 7.52
CA GLY A 59 1.99 -23.65 8.31
C GLY A 59 1.91 -23.54 9.84
N GLY A 60 0.76 -23.88 10.45
CA GLY A 60 0.65 -24.43 11.82
C GLY A 60 0.58 -23.46 13.03
N PRO A 61 -0.21 -23.77 14.10
CA PRO A 61 -0.43 -22.86 15.22
C PRO A 61 0.51 -23.15 16.39
N SER A 62 1.14 -22.12 16.99
CA SER A 62 1.52 -22.18 18.42
C SER A 62 1.97 -20.80 18.96
N SER A 63 1.32 -20.41 20.05
CA SER A 63 1.89 -19.74 21.23
C SER A 63 2.77 -18.48 21.09
N GLY A 64 2.28 -17.38 21.64
CA GLY A 64 3.03 -16.68 22.70
C GLY A 64 3.70 -15.35 22.36
N GLY A 65 3.39 -14.34 23.19
CA GLY A 65 4.14 -13.09 23.36
C GLY A 65 3.66 -11.95 22.45
N GLY A 66 3.02 -10.89 22.92
CA GLY A 66 3.33 -10.12 24.12
C GLY A 66 3.82 -8.73 23.67
N GLY A 67 3.08 -7.68 23.97
CA GLY A 67 3.47 -6.30 23.63
C GLY A 67 2.33 -5.30 23.71
N GLY A 68 1.79 -5.12 24.92
CA GLY A 68 0.86 -4.04 25.25
C GLY A 68 1.54 -2.66 25.20
N GLY A 69 0.71 -1.62 25.15
CA GLY A 69 1.13 -0.22 25.20
C GLY A 69 -0.03 0.71 24.93
N GLY A 70 -0.93 0.81 25.91
CA GLY A 70 -2.08 1.70 25.91
C GLY A 70 -1.74 3.18 26.06
N GLY A 71 -2.81 3.98 26.03
CA GLY A 71 -2.83 5.44 26.15
C GLY A 71 -3.92 5.93 25.22
N GLY A 72 -5.19 5.95 25.59
CA GLY A 72 -5.76 6.31 26.89
C GLY A 72 -6.83 7.34 26.55
N GLN A 73 -8.07 6.88 26.41
CA GLN A 73 -9.21 7.78 26.50
C GLN A 73 -9.26 8.28 27.94
N MET A 74 -9.17 9.59 28.13
CA MET A 74 -9.56 10.22 29.38
C MET A 74 -10.36 11.47 29.05
N ARG A 75 -11.67 11.30 29.25
CA ARG A 75 -12.74 12.29 29.47
C ARG A 75 -13.17 13.14 28.29
#